data_AF-A0A7C5EL12-F1
#
_entry.id   AF-A0A7C5EL12-F1
#
_cell.length_a   1.000
_cell.length_b   1.000
_cell.length_c   1.000
_cell.angle_alpha   90.00
_cell.angle_beta   90.00
_cell.angle_gamma   90.00
#
_symmetry.space_group_name_H-M   'P 1'
#
loop_
_entity.id
_entity.type
_entity.pdbx_description
1 polymer ?
#
loop_
_entity_poly.entity_id
_entity_poly.type
_entity_poly.pdbx_seq_one_letter_code
_entity_poly.pdbx_strand_id
1 'polypeptide(L)'
;MDQHSPTQSVLFPDEFKKPVVARFDTDLSSSDAGAILVHSKDQRLGLISSLARCLSDHRDVRRSRFTQEDILRQRILDIACGYEDGNDATALRVDPVMKICASRSPSSTEHLASQPTVSRFENSVTMDELAAMQTCPAKSVLRSCRSRYGKSCQRVVIDLDPTDDPTYGAQQLSLFNGHYKKPLRPSNDGIRFLR
;
A
#
# COMPACT_ATOMS: atom_id res chain seq x y z
N MET A 1 -14.80 30.11 8.43
CA MET A 1 -14.26 28.87 7.83
C MET A 1 -14.01 27.97 9.01
N ASP A 2 -15.04 27.22 9.38
CA ASP A 2 -15.12 26.57 10.69
C ASP A 2 -14.39 25.24 10.63
N GLN A 3 -13.20 25.18 11.22
CA GLN A 3 -12.47 23.93 11.39
C GLN A 3 -13.16 23.12 12.49
N HIS A 4 -13.97 22.14 12.09
CA HIS A 4 -14.44 21.08 12.97
C HIS A 4 -13.25 20.18 13.33
N SER A 5 -12.50 20.55 14.37
CA SER A 5 -11.61 19.62 15.06
C SER A 5 -12.48 18.83 16.03
N PRO A 6 -12.62 17.49 15.90
CA PRO A 6 -13.39 16.72 16.86
C PRO A 6 -12.63 16.76 18.18
N THR A 7 -13.01 17.66 19.08
CA THR A 7 -12.50 17.69 20.46
C THR A 7 -13.10 16.51 21.22
N GLN A 8 -12.74 15.30 20.82
CA GLN A 8 -13.08 14.11 21.57
C GLN A 8 -12.14 14.09 22.77
N SER A 9 -12.73 14.09 23.96
CA SER A 9 -12.01 13.89 25.22
C SER A 9 -12.67 12.76 25.96
N VAL A 10 -11.85 11.91 26.58
CA VAL A 10 -12.32 10.82 27.44
C VAL A 10 -11.82 11.13 28.84
N LEU A 11 -12.75 11.08 29.80
CA LEU A 11 -12.49 11.27 31.22
C LEU A 11 -12.51 9.91 31.92
N PHE A 12 -11.50 9.64 32.75
CA PHE A 12 -11.42 8.47 33.62
C PHE A 12 -11.59 8.92 35.08
N PRO A 13 -12.85 9.08 35.55
CA PRO A 13 -13.13 9.73 36.82
C PRO A 13 -12.86 8.85 38.05
N ASP A 14 -12.94 7.51 37.92
CA ASP A 14 -12.92 6.57 39.05
C ASP A 14 -11.60 5.77 39.13
N GLU A 15 -10.77 5.86 38.09
CA GLU A 15 -9.54 5.09 37.94
C GLU A 15 -8.33 5.76 38.62
N PHE A 16 -8.39 7.07 38.89
CA PHE A 16 -7.25 7.85 39.39
C PHE A 16 -7.66 8.90 40.44
N LYS A 17 -6.79 9.14 41.44
CA LYS A 17 -6.98 10.18 42.48
C LYS A 17 -7.11 11.61 41.95
N LYS A 18 -6.76 11.83 40.68
CA LYS A 18 -7.00 13.08 39.94
C LYS A 18 -7.58 12.71 38.57
N PRO A 19 -8.60 13.44 38.07
CA PRO A 19 -9.17 13.18 36.76
C PRO A 19 -8.10 13.27 35.67
N VAL A 20 -7.98 12.21 34.87
CA VAL A 20 -7.13 12.19 33.68
C VAL A 20 -8.00 12.53 32.47
N VAL A 21 -7.61 13.57 31.73
CA VAL A 21 -8.26 13.99 30.48
C VAL A 21 -7.29 13.70 29.34
N ALA A 22 -7.62 12.73 28.48
CA ALA A 22 -6.93 12.57 27.21
C ALA A 22 -7.57 13.53 26.18
N ARG A 23 -6.78 14.43 25.61
CA ARG A 23 -7.18 15.30 24.49
C ARG A 23 -6.47 14.87 23.23
N PHE A 24 -7.21 14.75 22.13
CA PHE A 24 -6.70 14.48 20.80
C PHE A 24 -6.69 15.78 19.97
N ASP A 25 -6.06 16.82 20.52
CA ASP A 25 -6.02 18.20 19.99
C ASP A 25 -4.65 18.58 19.40
N THR A 26 -3.79 17.59 19.11
CA THR A 26 -2.48 17.83 18.52
C THR A 26 -2.55 18.00 17.01
N ASP A 27 -1.97 19.08 16.49
CA ASP A 27 -1.88 19.41 15.04
C ASP A 27 -1.25 18.31 14.16
N LEU A 28 -0.63 17.30 14.77
CA LEU A 28 0.03 16.16 14.11
C LEU A 28 -0.51 14.81 14.63
N SER A 29 -1.83 14.64 14.68
CA SER A 29 -2.45 13.33 14.91
C SER A 29 -2.57 12.51 13.62
N SER A 30 -2.55 11.19 13.74
CA SER A 30 -2.80 10.25 12.65
C SER A 30 -3.54 9.01 13.17
N SER A 31 -4.45 8.49 12.36
CA SER A 31 -5.13 7.20 12.60
C SER A 31 -4.33 6.01 12.06
N ASP A 32 -3.27 6.27 11.27
CA ASP A 32 -2.54 5.26 10.49
C ASP A 32 -1.20 4.86 11.13
N ALA A 33 -1.11 4.95 12.47
CA ALA A 33 0.12 4.62 13.20
C ALA A 33 0.68 3.21 12.88
N GLY A 34 -0.18 2.27 12.47
CA GLY A 34 0.21 0.93 12.02
C GLY A 34 1.12 0.92 10.79
N ALA A 35 1.08 1.95 9.94
CA ALA A 35 1.93 2.10 8.77
C ALA A 35 3.43 2.07 9.12
N ILE A 36 3.79 2.50 10.34
CA ILE A 36 5.18 2.47 10.84
C ILE A 36 5.73 1.03 10.87
N LEU A 37 4.88 0.05 11.19
CA LEU A 37 5.28 -1.36 11.19
C LEU A 37 5.58 -1.86 9.79
N VAL A 38 4.74 -1.49 8.82
CA VAL A 38 4.93 -1.82 7.39
C VAL A 38 6.22 -1.19 6.89
N HIS A 39 6.42 0.11 7.15
CA HIS A 39 7.64 0.83 6.79
C HIS A 39 8.89 0.19 7.44
N SER A 40 8.85 -0.13 8.73
CA SER A 40 9.97 -0.77 9.44
C SER A 40 10.33 -2.13 8.84
N LYS A 41 9.34 -2.90 8.40
CA LYS A 41 9.57 -4.18 7.71
C LYS A 41 10.15 -3.96 6.32
N ASP A 42 9.61 -3.02 5.56
CA ASP A 42 10.15 -2.68 4.23
C ASP A 42 11.61 -2.23 4.32
N GLN A 43 11.99 -1.39 5.29
CA GLN A 43 13.39 -0.95 5.48
C GLN A 43 14.36 -2.14 5.67
N ARG A 44 13.90 -3.25 6.23
CA ARG A 44 14.72 -4.47 6.39
C ARG A 44 14.72 -5.36 5.15
N LEU A 45 13.61 -5.40 4.42
CA LEU A 45 13.42 -6.28 3.27
C LEU A 45 13.85 -5.63 1.94
N GLY A 46 13.82 -4.30 1.86
CA GLY A 46 14.04 -3.51 0.65
C GLY A 46 13.05 -3.86 -0.47
N LEU A 47 11.81 -4.18 -0.13
CA LEU A 47 10.83 -4.69 -1.09
C LEU A 47 10.36 -3.57 -2.02
N ILE A 48 9.98 -2.41 -1.48
CA ILE A 48 9.53 -1.26 -2.25
C ILE A 48 10.63 -0.78 -3.21
N SER A 49 11.85 -0.59 -2.72
CA SER A 49 12.98 -0.24 -3.59
C SER A 49 13.30 -1.34 -4.61
N SER A 50 12.98 -2.61 -4.33
CA SER A 50 13.13 -3.68 -5.31
C SER A 50 12.09 -3.63 -6.41
N LEU A 51 10.86 -3.26 -6.09
CA LEU A 51 9.78 -3.05 -7.05
C LEU A 51 10.07 -1.79 -7.89
N ALA A 52 10.47 -0.69 -7.25
CA ALA A 52 10.78 0.55 -7.93
C ALA A 52 11.92 0.41 -8.96
N ARG A 53 12.90 -0.47 -8.70
CA ARG A 53 13.99 -0.78 -9.65
C ARG A 53 13.52 -1.47 -10.94
N CYS A 54 12.30 -1.99 -10.99
CA CYS A 54 11.71 -2.53 -12.19
C CYS A 54 11.03 -1.47 -13.06
N LEU A 55 10.85 -0.25 -12.54
CA LEU A 55 10.17 0.84 -13.24
C LEU A 55 11.15 1.71 -14.00
N SER A 56 10.72 2.17 -15.18
CA SER A 56 11.43 3.13 -16.00
C SER A 56 10.80 4.52 -15.83
N ASP A 57 11.59 5.48 -15.35
CA ASP A 57 11.13 6.87 -15.24
C ASP A 57 11.50 7.67 -16.49
N HIS A 58 10.53 7.84 -17.40
CA HIS A 58 10.69 8.63 -18.62
C HIS A 58 10.39 10.12 -18.42
N ARG A 59 10.05 10.55 -17.21
CA ARG A 59 9.70 11.95 -16.92
C ARG A 59 10.97 12.79 -16.81
N ASP A 60 10.86 14.07 -17.15
CA ASP A 60 11.95 15.02 -16.92
C ASP A 60 12.15 15.22 -15.41
N VAL A 61 13.32 14.82 -14.91
CA VAL A 61 13.69 14.93 -13.48
C VAL A 61 13.61 16.38 -13.00
N ARG A 62 13.91 17.37 -13.86
CA ARG A 62 13.85 18.80 -13.49
C ARG A 62 12.43 19.30 -13.25
N ARG A 63 11.43 18.56 -13.74
CA ARG A 63 10.01 18.87 -13.62
C ARG A 63 9.29 17.90 -12.69
N SER A 64 10.01 16.95 -12.10
CA SER A 64 9.46 15.89 -11.28
C SER A 64 9.82 16.12 -9.81
N ARG A 65 8.80 16.38 -8.99
CA ARG A 65 8.98 16.57 -7.55
C ARG A 65 9.21 15.24 -6.80
N PHE A 66 8.75 14.14 -7.35
CA PHE A 66 8.73 12.83 -6.69
C PHE A 66 9.33 11.78 -7.60
N THR A 67 10.21 10.95 -7.04
CA THR A 67 10.70 9.75 -7.74
C THR A 67 9.55 8.74 -7.89
N GLN A 68 9.67 7.82 -8.84
CA GLN A 68 8.73 6.70 -8.92
C GLN A 68 8.72 5.87 -7.62
N GLU A 69 9.86 5.73 -6.95
CA GLU A 69 9.95 5.05 -5.65
C GLU A 69 9.15 5.76 -4.56
N ASP A 70 9.17 7.10 -4.52
CA ASP A 70 8.37 7.87 -3.55
C ASP A 70 6.87 7.66 -3.76
N ILE A 71 6.41 7.70 -5.01
CA ILE A 71 4.99 7.53 -5.35
C ILE A 71 4.56 6.09 -5.10
N LEU A 72 5.40 5.11 -5.48
CA LEU A 72 5.15 3.69 -5.22
C LEU A 72 5.08 3.40 -3.71
N ARG A 73 6.00 3.99 -2.92
CA ARG A 73 6.02 3.83 -1.46
C ARG A 73 4.73 4.37 -0.84
N GLN A 74 4.36 5.60 -1.19
CA GLN A 74 3.09 6.18 -0.75
C GLN A 74 1.94 5.24 -1.10
N ARG A 75 1.87 4.77 -2.35
CA ARG A 75 0.75 3.97 -2.79
C ARG A 75 0.64 2.61 -2.07
N ILE A 76 1.77 1.94 -1.84
CA ILE A 76 1.78 0.69 -1.07
C ILE A 76 1.33 0.92 0.39
N LEU A 77 1.71 2.05 1.00
CA LEU A 77 1.27 2.40 2.34
C LEU A 77 -0.22 2.73 2.38
N ASP A 78 -0.73 3.48 1.40
CA ASP A 78 -2.16 3.80 1.27
C ASP A 78 -2.99 2.50 1.21
N ILE A 79 -2.61 1.56 0.34
CA ILE A 79 -3.27 0.24 0.22
C ILE A 79 -3.16 -0.54 1.53
N ALA A 80 -1.98 -0.56 2.16
CA ALA A 80 -1.78 -1.29 3.41
C ALA A 80 -2.60 -0.73 4.59
N CYS A 81 -3.00 0.54 4.53
CA CYS A 81 -3.86 1.19 5.51
C CYS A 81 -5.36 1.14 5.15
N GLY A 82 -5.72 0.53 4.01
CA GLY A 82 -7.12 0.36 3.58
C GLY A 82 -7.67 1.46 2.66
N TYR A 83 -6.79 2.24 2.02
CA TYR A 83 -7.14 3.30 1.08
C TYR A 83 -6.92 2.87 -0.38
N GLU A 84 -7.39 1.67 -0.75
CA GLU A 84 -7.17 1.11 -2.09
C GLU A 84 -7.83 1.91 -3.23
N ASP A 85 -8.90 2.67 -3.00
CA ASP A 85 -9.56 3.46 -4.05
C ASP A 85 -8.77 4.71 -4.46
N GLY A 86 -7.82 5.13 -3.63
CA GLY A 86 -6.93 6.27 -3.84
C GLY A 86 -7.56 7.65 -3.72
N ASN A 87 -8.84 7.80 -3.34
CA ASN A 87 -9.49 9.11 -3.22
C ASN A 87 -8.91 9.94 -2.05
N ASP A 88 -8.47 9.26 -0.99
CA ASP A 88 -7.91 9.84 0.23
C ASP A 88 -6.47 10.30 0.07
N ALA A 89 -5.78 9.98 -1.04
CA ALA A 89 -4.39 10.36 -1.26
C ALA A 89 -4.16 11.89 -1.15
N THR A 90 -5.18 12.71 -1.45
CA THR A 90 -5.09 14.16 -1.26
C THR A 90 -5.16 14.58 0.21
N ALA A 91 -5.91 13.87 1.05
CA ALA A 91 -5.94 14.10 2.49
C ALA A 91 -4.68 13.53 3.17
N LEU A 92 -4.31 12.29 2.84
CA LEU A 92 -3.17 11.57 3.43
C LEU A 92 -1.81 12.20 3.10
N ARG A 93 -1.71 13.03 2.04
CA ARG A 93 -0.45 13.70 1.69
C ARG A 93 0.13 14.60 2.78
N VAL A 94 -0.72 15.04 3.72
CA VAL A 94 -0.31 15.88 4.85
C VAL A 94 -0.18 15.10 6.15
N ASP A 95 -0.64 13.84 6.18
CA ASP A 95 -0.63 13.00 7.37
C ASP A 95 0.81 12.81 7.89
N PRO A 96 1.07 13.04 9.19
CA PRO A 96 2.41 13.00 9.75
C PRO A 96 3.02 11.60 9.72
N VAL A 97 2.23 10.54 9.95
CA VAL A 97 2.73 9.17 9.91
C VAL A 97 3.04 8.75 8.48
N MET A 98 2.16 9.07 7.53
CA MET A 98 2.41 8.77 6.11
C MET A 98 3.65 9.49 5.60
N LYS A 99 3.88 10.75 6.02
CA LYS A 99 5.13 11.47 5.73
C LYS A 99 6.35 10.76 6.31
N ILE A 100 6.32 10.36 7.58
CA ILE A 100 7.42 9.62 8.21
C ILE A 100 7.72 8.33 7.44
N CYS A 101 6.68 7.55 7.14
CA CYS A 101 6.80 6.29 6.41
C CYS A 101 7.27 6.49 4.96
N ALA A 102 7.10 7.68 4.39
CA ALA A 102 7.65 8.09 3.11
C ALA A 102 9.02 8.79 3.22
N SER A 103 9.72 8.64 4.35
CA SER A 103 11.04 9.23 4.62
C SER A 103 11.06 10.77 4.59
N ARG A 104 9.97 11.40 5.06
CA ARG A 104 9.84 12.87 5.16
C ARG A 104 9.54 13.31 6.57
N SER A 105 9.95 14.53 6.89
CA SER A 105 9.62 15.12 8.20
C SER A 105 8.10 15.33 8.34
N PRO A 106 7.48 14.93 9.47
CA PRO A 106 6.05 15.10 9.69
C PRO A 106 5.64 16.59 9.69
N SER A 107 6.51 17.47 10.19
CA SER A 107 6.30 18.92 10.25
C SER A 107 6.69 19.65 8.96
N SER A 108 7.22 18.95 7.96
CA SER A 108 7.58 19.58 6.68
C SER A 108 6.33 20.08 5.95
N THR A 109 6.46 21.24 5.31
CA THR A 109 5.48 21.75 4.33
C THR A 109 5.48 20.92 3.04
N GLU A 110 6.46 20.03 2.87
CA GLU A 110 6.51 19.11 1.75
C GLU A 110 5.49 17.97 1.88
N HIS A 111 4.43 18.07 1.10
CA HIS A 111 3.40 17.06 0.98
C HIS A 111 3.83 15.89 0.10
N LEU A 112 3.26 14.70 0.37
CA LEU A 112 3.32 13.55 -0.52
C LEU A 112 2.65 13.83 -1.88
N ALA A 113 2.70 12.86 -2.79
CA ALA A 113 2.07 12.99 -4.08
C ALA A 113 0.56 13.20 -3.91
N SER A 114 -0.01 14.10 -4.70
CA SER A 114 -1.46 14.28 -4.76
C SER A 114 -2.12 13.10 -5.50
N GLN A 115 -3.43 12.94 -5.31
CA GLN A 115 -4.20 11.90 -6.00
C GLN A 115 -3.98 11.89 -7.53
N PRO A 116 -3.96 13.03 -8.26
CA PRO A 116 -3.71 13.01 -9.70
C PRO A 116 -2.29 12.55 -10.08
N THR A 117 -1.31 12.75 -9.19
CA THR A 117 0.06 12.28 -9.42
C THR A 117 0.17 10.78 -9.21
N VAL A 118 -0.49 10.24 -8.17
CA VAL A 118 -0.59 8.80 -7.93
C VAL A 118 -1.31 8.11 -9.10
N SER A 119 -2.46 8.63 -9.51
CA SER A 119 -3.24 8.07 -10.62
C SER A 119 -2.45 8.05 -11.94
N ARG A 120 -1.73 9.13 -12.29
CA ARG A 120 -0.85 9.13 -13.48
C ARG A 120 0.28 8.11 -13.37
N PHE A 121 0.85 7.94 -12.18
CA PHE A 121 1.88 6.95 -11.94
C PHE A 121 1.35 5.53 -12.19
N GLU A 122 0.21 5.17 -11.60
CA GLU A 122 -0.41 3.85 -11.79
C GLU A 122 -0.70 3.55 -13.27
N ASN A 123 -1.22 4.55 -13.99
CA ASN A 123 -1.53 4.42 -15.42
C ASN A 123 -0.29 4.48 -16.33
N SER A 124 0.89 4.78 -15.80
CA SER A 124 2.15 4.80 -16.57
C SER A 124 2.89 3.47 -16.58
N VAL A 125 2.55 2.56 -15.67
CA VAL A 125 3.23 1.27 -15.53
C VAL A 125 2.82 0.35 -16.67
N THR A 126 3.81 -0.22 -17.35
CA THR A 126 3.62 -1.14 -18.47
C THR A 126 3.46 -2.60 -18.00
N MET A 127 2.92 -3.45 -18.87
CA MET A 127 2.79 -4.89 -18.61
C MET A 127 4.14 -5.59 -18.38
N ASP A 128 5.20 -5.16 -19.08
CA ASP A 128 6.54 -5.73 -18.93
C ASP A 128 7.14 -5.38 -17.56
N GLU A 129 6.93 -4.15 -17.08
CA GLU A 129 7.35 -3.71 -15.75
C GLU A 129 6.56 -4.44 -14.66
N LEU A 130 5.25 -4.63 -14.84
CA LEU A 130 4.42 -5.45 -13.95
C LEU A 130 4.94 -6.89 -13.88
N ALA A 131 5.23 -7.51 -15.03
CA ALA A 131 5.79 -8.86 -15.07
C ALA A 131 7.16 -8.94 -14.39
N ALA A 132 8.02 -7.93 -14.54
CA ALA A 132 9.30 -7.86 -13.83
C ALA A 132 9.11 -7.79 -12.30
N MET A 133 8.17 -6.96 -11.85
CA MET A 133 7.83 -6.76 -10.43
C MET A 133 7.29 -8.02 -9.75
N GLN A 134 6.53 -8.87 -10.45
CA GLN A 134 5.96 -10.10 -9.89
C GLN A 134 7.00 -11.02 -9.23
N THR A 135 8.26 -10.97 -9.69
CA THR A 135 9.34 -11.81 -9.12
C THR A 135 9.99 -11.22 -7.87
N CYS A 136 9.77 -9.95 -7.55
CA CYS A 136 10.42 -9.24 -6.44
C CYS A 136 10.05 -9.81 -5.06
N PRO A 137 8.78 -10.07 -4.73
CA PRO A 137 8.41 -10.67 -3.45
C PRO A 137 9.09 -12.04 -3.23
N ALA A 138 9.05 -12.93 -4.23
CA ALA A 138 9.71 -14.23 -4.15
C ALA A 138 11.22 -14.11 -3.92
N LYS A 139 11.90 -13.21 -4.64
CA LYS A 139 13.33 -12.92 -4.44
C LYS A 139 13.62 -12.40 -3.03
N SER A 140 12.73 -11.58 -2.45
CA SER A 140 12.85 -11.07 -1.08
C SER A 140 12.72 -12.19 -0.04
N VAL A 141 11.76 -13.11 -0.22
CA VAL A 141 11.61 -14.30 0.62
C VAL A 141 12.87 -15.17 0.56
N LEU A 142 13.36 -15.48 -0.65
CA LEU A 142 14.58 -16.28 -0.82
C LEU A 142 15.78 -15.65 -0.13
N ARG A 143 15.96 -14.33 -0.27
CA ARG A 143 17.03 -13.58 0.41
C ARG A 143 16.91 -13.66 1.93
N SER A 144 15.69 -13.48 2.45
CA SER A 144 15.41 -13.53 3.88
C SER A 144 15.66 -14.93 4.46
N CYS A 145 15.21 -15.99 3.77
CA CYS A 145 15.47 -17.37 4.15
C CYS A 145 16.98 -17.68 4.15
N ARG A 146 17.69 -17.28 3.10
CA ARG A 146 19.16 -17.44 3.02
C ARG A 146 19.87 -16.72 4.16
N SER A 147 19.46 -15.49 4.48
CA SER A 147 20.06 -14.74 5.59
C SER A 147 19.78 -15.39 6.95
N ARG A 148 18.57 -15.91 7.17
CA ARG A 148 18.15 -16.46 8.46
C ARG A 148 18.68 -17.88 8.73
N TYR A 149 18.73 -18.70 7.70
CA TYR A 149 18.99 -20.14 7.82
C TYR A 149 20.28 -20.58 7.11
N GLY A 150 20.88 -19.72 6.27
CA GLY A 150 22.12 -20.03 5.57
C GLY A 150 22.02 -21.34 4.78
N LYS A 151 22.99 -22.23 5.00
CA LYS A 151 23.07 -23.54 4.33
C LYS A 151 22.01 -24.55 4.81
N SER A 152 21.31 -24.31 5.94
CA SER A 152 20.28 -25.23 6.42
C SER A 152 18.95 -25.08 5.66
N CYS A 153 18.75 -23.99 4.93
CA CYS A 153 17.58 -23.79 4.07
C CYS A 153 17.76 -24.51 2.73
N GLN A 154 17.37 -25.79 2.68
CA GLN A 154 17.46 -26.60 1.47
C GLN A 154 16.30 -26.37 0.49
N ARG A 155 15.14 -25.93 0.98
CA ARG A 155 13.93 -25.71 0.18
C ARG A 155 13.10 -24.57 0.76
N VAL A 156 12.63 -23.69 -0.11
CA VAL A 156 11.59 -22.69 0.20
C VAL A 156 10.39 -23.03 -0.67
N VAL A 157 9.23 -23.24 -0.05
CA VAL A 157 7.96 -23.42 -0.75
C VAL A 157 7.18 -22.13 -0.58
N ILE A 158 6.81 -21.51 -1.70
CA ILE A 158 6.01 -20.28 -1.73
C ILE A 158 4.72 -20.65 -2.43
N ASP A 159 3.61 -20.53 -1.70
CA ASP A 159 2.30 -20.64 -2.31
C ASP A 159 1.92 -19.28 -2.90
N LEU A 160 1.40 -19.30 -4.12
CA LEU A 160 0.99 -18.11 -4.87
C LEU A 160 -0.46 -18.32 -5.26
N ASP A 161 -1.36 -17.89 -4.40
CA ASP A 161 -2.78 -17.89 -4.72
C ASP A 161 -3.03 -16.92 -5.88
N PRO A 162 -3.69 -17.35 -6.96
CA PRO A 162 -4.20 -16.41 -7.93
C PRO A 162 -5.28 -15.57 -7.24
N THR A 163 -5.09 -14.25 -7.19
CA THR A 163 -6.18 -13.34 -6.85
C THR A 163 -7.17 -13.37 -8.01
N ASP A 164 -8.35 -13.96 -7.79
CA ASP A 164 -9.47 -13.80 -8.70
C ASP A 164 -9.98 -12.37 -8.56
N ASP A 165 -9.90 -11.59 -9.63
CA ASP A 165 -10.46 -10.24 -9.70
C ASP A 165 -11.69 -10.30 -10.62
N PRO A 166 -12.88 -10.61 -10.07
CA PRO A 166 -14.08 -10.77 -10.87
C PRO A 166 -14.45 -9.42 -11.52
N THR A 167 -14.54 -9.40 -12.84
CA THR A 167 -14.98 -8.21 -13.57
C THR A 167 -16.38 -7.80 -13.13
N TYR A 168 -16.58 -6.53 -12.79
CA TYR A 168 -17.91 -6.01 -12.45
C TYR A 168 -18.74 -5.77 -13.72
N GLY A 169 -19.90 -6.42 -13.82
CA GLY A 169 -20.82 -6.28 -14.95
C GLY A 169 -20.36 -6.99 -16.23
N ALA A 170 -20.98 -6.65 -17.36
CA ALA A 170 -20.73 -7.27 -18.67
C ALA A 170 -19.57 -6.60 -19.43
N GLN A 171 -18.40 -6.50 -18.81
CA GLN A 171 -17.21 -5.96 -19.47
C GLN A 171 -16.73 -6.91 -20.57
N GLN A 172 -16.22 -6.36 -21.68
CA GLN A 172 -15.65 -7.14 -22.77
C GLN A 172 -14.43 -7.93 -22.24
N LEU A 173 -14.32 -9.22 -22.57
CA LEU A 173 -13.31 -10.19 -22.05
C LEU A 173 -13.54 -10.75 -20.63
N SER A 174 -14.63 -10.40 -19.95
CA SER A 174 -15.02 -10.95 -18.63
C SER A 174 -15.18 -12.47 -18.57
N LEU A 175 -15.42 -13.13 -19.71
CA LEU A 175 -15.68 -14.57 -19.78
C LEU A 175 -14.42 -15.44 -19.85
N PHE A 176 -13.22 -14.87 -19.75
CA PHE A 176 -11.98 -15.62 -19.91
C PHE A 176 -11.11 -15.58 -18.66
N ASN A 177 -11.12 -16.67 -17.89
CA ASN A 177 -10.12 -16.86 -16.84
C ASN A 177 -8.88 -17.55 -17.45
N GLY A 178 -7.82 -16.76 -17.64
CA GLY A 178 -6.56 -17.22 -18.25
C GLY A 178 -5.81 -18.28 -17.43
N HIS A 179 -6.01 -18.31 -16.10
CA HIS A 179 -5.39 -19.28 -15.20
C HIS A 179 -5.96 -20.69 -15.42
N TYR A 180 -7.28 -20.80 -15.62
CA TYR A 180 -7.94 -22.08 -15.85
C TYR A 180 -8.11 -22.46 -17.32
N LYS A 181 -7.71 -21.59 -18.27
CA LYS A 181 -7.91 -21.76 -19.72
C LYS A 181 -9.33 -22.22 -20.09
N LYS A 182 -10.34 -21.75 -19.35
CA LYS A 182 -11.74 -22.14 -19.53
C LYS A 182 -12.61 -20.88 -19.63
N PRO A 183 -13.62 -20.89 -20.51
CA PRO A 183 -14.66 -19.87 -20.47
C PRO A 183 -15.39 -19.96 -19.13
N LEU A 184 -15.55 -18.84 -18.43
CA LEU A 184 -16.47 -18.76 -17.30
C LEU A 184 -17.88 -18.95 -17.86
N ARG A 185 -18.54 -20.05 -17.50
CA ARG A 185 -19.95 -20.26 -17.88
C ARG A 185 -20.81 -19.42 -16.95
N PRO A 186 -21.79 -18.66 -17.46
CA PRO A 186 -22.78 -18.04 -16.59
C PRO A 186 -23.54 -19.17 -15.87
N SER A 187 -23.41 -19.23 -14.54
CA SER A 187 -24.20 -20.15 -13.72
C SER A 187 -25.62 -19.59 -13.61
N ASN A 188 -26.59 -20.29 -14.18
CA ASN A 188 -28.00 -19.93 -14.05
C ASN A 188 -28.64 -20.44 -12.74
N ASP A 189 -27.87 -21.06 -11.84
CA ASP A 189 -28.37 -21.59 -10.59
C ASP A 189 -27.42 -21.25 -9.44
N GLY A 190 -27.99 -20.70 -8.37
CA GLY A 190 -27.28 -20.25 -7.19
C GLY A 190 -26.34 -21.30 -6.59
N ILE A 191 -25.11 -20.85 -6.34
CA ILE A 191 -24.13 -21.37 -5.38
C ILE A 191 -24.02 -22.89 -5.31
N ARG A 192 -22.99 -23.45 -5.95
CA ARG A 192 -22.11 -24.46 -5.34
C ARG A 192 -20.70 -24.38 -5.91
N PHE A 193 -19.75 -24.02 -5.06
CA PHE A 193 -18.32 -24.27 -5.26
C PHE A 193 -18.01 -25.72 -4.88
N LEU A 194 -17.27 -26.45 -5.71
CA LEU A 194 -16.37 -27.51 -5.25
C LEU A 194 -15.20 -27.71 -6.22
N ARG A 195 -13.99 -27.45 -5.68
CA ARG A 195 -12.63 -27.92 -6.01
C ARG A 195 -11.99 -27.51 -7.33
#